data_AF-A0AAJ4TDP1-F1
#
_entry.id   AF-A0AAJ4TDP1-F1
#
_cell.length_a   1.000
_cell.length_b   1.000
_cell.length_c   1.000
_cell.angle_alpha   90.00
_cell.angle_beta   90.00
_cell.angle_gamma   90.00
#
_symmetry.space_group_name_H-M   'P 1'
#
loop_
_entity.id
_entity.type
_entity.pdbx_description
1 polymer ?
#
loop_
_entity_poly.entity_id
_entity_poly.type
_entity_poly.pdbx_seq_one_letter_code
_entity_poly.pdbx_strand_id
1 'polypeptide(L)'
;MNSKVLTKPELTAIWQALNSPGRRAKTDSGELVTRIHREKWASSSDVMDLLYLMDDRLDELRNEIDIDRWCALFAIPQETVFTRPRNRKGSAYGHQSMTAAGVADLLIQLQRIGFRMRPHELANLEMPRIEKEMKVSSAELTVYCYPIPNTKCHQSRCRPKITGVQRSAADR
;
A
#
# COMPACT_ATOMS: atom_id res chain seq x y z
N MET A 1 -11.62 21.95 1.83
CA MET A 1 -10.15 21.82 1.86
C MET A 1 -9.80 20.87 2.98
N ASN A 2 -9.47 19.62 2.67
CA ASN A 2 -9.11 18.65 3.71
C ASN A 2 -7.69 18.99 4.19
N SER A 3 -7.56 19.38 5.46
CA SER A 3 -6.28 19.72 6.07
C SER A 3 -5.36 18.49 6.05
N LYS A 4 -4.09 18.62 5.68
CA LYS A 4 -3.10 17.51 5.77
C LYS A 4 -2.70 17.18 7.21
N VAL A 5 -3.28 17.86 8.19
CA VAL A 5 -2.94 17.74 9.60
C VAL A 5 -3.99 16.87 10.30
N LEU A 6 -3.51 15.90 11.08
CA LEU A 6 -4.34 15.12 12.00
C LEU A 6 -4.89 16.02 13.11
N THR A 7 -6.18 15.92 13.35
CA THR A 7 -6.81 16.53 14.50
C THR A 7 -6.48 15.72 15.77
N LYS A 8 -6.59 16.35 16.94
CA LYS A 8 -6.42 15.66 18.22
C LYS A 8 -7.29 14.39 18.37
N PRO A 9 -8.61 14.40 18.04
CA PRO A 9 -9.42 13.18 18.14
C PRO A 9 -8.94 12.08 17.18
N GLU A 10 -8.59 12.40 15.93
CA GLU A 10 -8.08 11.42 14.97
C GLU A 10 -6.76 10.78 15.45
N LEU A 11 -5.83 11.60 15.95
CA LEU A 11 -4.57 11.10 16.50
C LEU A 11 -4.82 10.18 17.71
N THR A 12 -5.77 10.55 18.57
CA THR A 12 -6.14 9.74 19.74
C THR A 12 -6.74 8.41 19.31
N ALA A 13 -7.63 8.42 18.31
CA ALA A 13 -8.25 7.23 17.77
C ALA A 13 -7.20 6.29 17.13
N ILE A 14 -6.32 6.82 16.26
CA ILE A 14 -5.22 6.04 15.67
C ILE A 14 -4.34 5.44 16.77
N TRP A 15 -3.97 6.24 17.78
CA TRP A 15 -3.16 5.77 18.90
C TRP A 15 -3.84 4.63 19.67
N GLN A 16 -5.14 4.76 19.95
CA GLN A 16 -5.92 3.71 20.61
C GLN A 16 -5.96 2.44 19.77
N ALA A 17 -6.29 2.57 18.48
CA ALA A 17 -6.32 1.44 17.54
C ALA A 17 -4.96 0.72 17.51
N LEU A 18 -3.84 1.45 17.38
CA LEU A 18 -2.51 0.85 17.34
C LEU A 18 -2.14 0.08 18.61
N ASN A 19 -2.67 0.49 19.78
CA ASN A 19 -2.47 -0.20 21.06
C ASN A 19 -3.45 -1.37 21.29
N SER A 20 -4.55 -1.43 20.55
CA SER A 20 -5.46 -2.58 20.60
C SER A 20 -4.77 -3.83 20.05
N PRO A 21 -4.97 -5.01 20.67
CA PRO A 21 -4.45 -6.26 20.14
C PRO A 21 -5.19 -6.58 18.83
N GLY A 22 -4.57 -6.21 17.70
CA GLY A 22 -5.16 -6.49 16.39
C GLY A 22 -5.39 -7.99 16.22
N ARG A 23 -6.53 -8.38 15.65
CA ARG A 23 -6.75 -9.78 15.26
C ARG A 23 -6.07 -10.02 13.92
N ARG A 24 -5.94 -11.29 13.55
CA ARG A 24 -5.27 -11.67 12.30
C ARG A 24 -6.21 -11.38 11.14
N ALA A 25 -5.68 -10.75 10.09
CA ALA A 25 -6.32 -10.54 8.80
C ALA A 25 -7.16 -11.75 8.36
N LYS A 26 -8.37 -11.51 7.84
CA LYS A 26 -9.16 -12.57 7.18
C LYS A 26 -8.43 -13.00 5.91
N THR A 27 -8.51 -14.29 5.58
CA THR A 27 -7.66 -14.95 4.57
C THR A 27 -7.86 -14.45 3.13
N ASP A 28 -8.86 -13.61 2.86
CA ASP A 28 -9.41 -13.41 1.50
C ASP A 28 -9.06 -12.07 0.81
N SER A 29 -8.00 -11.37 1.23
CA SER A 29 -7.60 -10.11 0.56
C SER A 29 -7.02 -10.31 -0.84
N GLY A 30 -6.55 -11.52 -1.18
CA GLY A 30 -5.84 -11.77 -2.43
C GLY A 30 -6.69 -11.62 -3.70
N GLU A 31 -7.97 -12.02 -3.66
CA GLU A 31 -8.88 -11.83 -4.79
C GLU A 31 -9.10 -10.34 -5.07
N LEU A 32 -9.31 -9.55 -4.02
CA LEU A 32 -9.53 -8.11 -4.12
C LEU A 32 -8.28 -7.38 -4.62
N VAL A 33 -7.09 -7.75 -4.14
CA VAL A 33 -5.81 -7.25 -4.67
C VAL A 33 -5.68 -7.52 -6.18
N THR A 34 -5.99 -8.75 -6.59
CA THR A 34 -5.90 -9.17 -8.00
C THR A 34 -6.91 -8.40 -8.86
N ARG A 35 -8.12 -8.18 -8.35
CA ARG A 35 -9.16 -7.38 -9.01
C ARG A 35 -8.71 -5.94 -9.23
N ILE A 36 -8.21 -5.29 -8.18
CA ILE A 36 -7.70 -3.91 -8.23
C ILE A 36 -6.55 -3.80 -9.25
N HIS A 37 -5.61 -4.73 -9.25
CA HIS A 37 -4.52 -4.74 -10.22
C HIS A 37 -5.03 -4.89 -11.67
N ARG A 38 -6.01 -5.78 -11.89
CA ARG A 38 -6.58 -6.03 -13.22
C ARG A 38 -7.35 -4.82 -13.75
N GLU A 39 -8.15 -4.20 -12.90
CA GLU A 39 -9.03 -3.08 -13.25
C GLU A 39 -8.30 -1.74 -13.27
N LYS A 40 -7.09 -1.67 -12.68
CA LYS A 40 -6.23 -0.49 -12.54
C LYS A 40 -6.80 0.62 -11.66
N TRP A 41 -8.06 0.49 -11.27
CA TRP A 41 -8.80 1.40 -10.43
C TRP A 41 -9.45 0.63 -9.29
N ALA A 42 -9.58 1.28 -8.14
CA ALA A 42 -10.31 0.78 -6.99
C ALA A 42 -11.25 1.87 -6.49
N SER A 43 -12.53 1.54 -6.30
CA SER A 43 -13.45 2.47 -5.67
C SER A 43 -13.11 2.65 -4.19
N SER A 44 -13.59 3.75 -3.59
CA SER A 44 -13.50 3.98 -2.15
C SER A 44 -13.97 2.76 -1.32
N SER A 45 -15.05 2.10 -1.76
CA SER A 45 -15.56 0.89 -1.10
C SER A 45 -14.62 -0.30 -1.25
N ASP A 46 -14.06 -0.55 -2.44
CA ASP A 46 -13.07 -1.63 -2.64
C ASP A 46 -11.86 -1.45 -1.74
N VAL A 47 -11.39 -0.21 -1.58
CA VAL A 47 -10.24 0.08 -0.74
C VAL A 47 -10.58 -0.15 0.73
N MET A 48 -11.73 0.33 1.21
CA MET A 48 -12.16 0.10 2.59
C MET A 48 -12.33 -1.39 2.91
N ASP A 49 -12.96 -2.15 2.02
CA ASP A 49 -13.09 -3.61 2.17
C ASP A 49 -11.71 -4.27 2.26
N LEU A 50 -10.75 -3.85 1.42
CA LEU A 50 -9.38 -4.35 1.46
C LEU A 50 -8.70 -4.08 2.80
N LEU A 51 -8.84 -2.85 3.31
CA LEU A 51 -8.26 -2.43 4.59
C LEU A 51 -8.81 -3.27 5.74
N TYR A 52 -10.11 -3.48 5.80
CA TYR A 52 -10.77 -4.26 6.85
C TYR A 52 -10.44 -5.76 6.79
N LEU A 53 -10.21 -6.29 5.59
CA LEU A 53 -9.74 -7.67 5.44
C LEU A 53 -8.32 -7.85 5.98
N MET A 54 -7.48 -6.82 5.93
CA MET A 54 -6.07 -6.87 6.38
C MET A 54 -5.90 -6.57 7.88
N ASP A 55 -6.60 -5.57 8.41
CA ASP A 55 -6.48 -5.18 9.83
C ASP A 55 -7.84 -4.72 10.37
N ASP A 56 -8.36 -5.45 11.34
CA ASP A 56 -9.67 -5.20 11.95
C ASP A 56 -9.71 -3.89 12.74
N ARG A 57 -8.56 -3.41 13.20
CA ARG A 57 -8.42 -2.12 13.89
C ARG A 57 -8.81 -0.93 13.00
N LEU A 58 -8.78 -1.09 11.69
CA LEU A 58 -9.24 -0.05 10.77
C LEU A 58 -10.76 0.04 10.70
N ASP A 59 -11.50 -1.05 10.96
CA ASP A 59 -12.97 -1.00 11.05
C ASP A 59 -13.42 -0.23 12.30
N GLU A 60 -12.64 -0.31 13.40
CA GLU A 60 -12.88 0.48 14.61
C GLU A 60 -12.72 2.00 14.36
N LEU A 61 -11.86 2.39 13.40
CA LEU A 61 -11.57 3.79 13.06
C LEU A 61 -12.52 4.39 12.02
N ARG A 62 -13.48 3.61 11.50
CA ARG A 62 -14.28 4.02 10.34
C ARG A 62 -15.11 5.28 10.56
N ASN A 63 -15.47 5.58 11.81
CA ASN A 63 -16.29 6.75 12.13
C ASN A 63 -15.44 8.01 12.27
N GLU A 64 -14.14 7.85 12.53
CA GLU A 64 -13.20 8.92 12.78
C GLU A 64 -12.38 9.25 11.53
N ILE A 65 -12.03 8.24 10.72
CA ILE A 65 -11.18 8.38 9.54
C ILE A 65 -11.71 7.51 8.40
N ASP A 66 -12.37 8.15 7.44
CA ASP A 66 -12.79 7.52 6.19
C ASP A 66 -11.65 7.46 5.17
N ILE A 67 -11.92 6.83 4.02
CA ILE A 67 -10.92 6.69 2.95
C ILE A 67 -10.48 8.03 2.36
N ASP A 68 -11.40 8.98 2.21
CA ASP A 68 -11.09 10.31 1.66
C ASP A 68 -10.16 11.05 2.62
N ARG A 69 -10.32 10.84 3.94
CA ARG A 69 -9.45 11.37 4.97
C ARG A 69 -8.07 10.74 4.92
N TRP A 70 -7.97 9.41 4.78
CA TRP A 70 -6.68 8.74 4.58
C TRP A 70 -5.97 9.23 3.33
N CYS A 71 -6.68 9.36 2.22
CA CYS A 71 -6.13 9.86 0.96
C CYS A 71 -5.63 11.30 1.09
N ALA A 72 -6.38 12.17 1.78
CA ALA A 72 -5.97 13.54 2.04
C ALA A 72 -4.71 13.62 2.91
N LEU A 73 -4.62 12.79 3.96
CA LEU A 73 -3.46 12.75 4.87
C LEU A 73 -2.18 12.32 4.15
N PHE A 74 -2.27 11.32 3.28
CA PHE A 74 -1.11 10.81 2.52
C PHE A 74 -0.93 11.47 1.15
N ALA A 75 -1.76 12.46 0.81
CA ALA A 75 -1.76 13.12 -0.49
C ALA A 75 -1.89 12.14 -1.67
N ILE A 76 -2.71 11.10 -1.51
CA ILE A 76 -2.97 10.11 -2.55
C ILE A 76 -4.10 10.63 -3.45
N PRO A 77 -3.87 10.78 -4.77
CA PRO A 77 -4.89 11.28 -5.67
C PRO A 77 -6.09 10.34 -5.77
N GLN A 78 -7.28 10.92 -5.72
CA GLN A 78 -8.53 10.29 -6.11
C GLN A 78 -9.03 10.98 -7.38
N GLU A 79 -9.54 10.18 -8.31
CA GLU A 79 -10.07 10.66 -9.58
C GLU A 79 -11.49 10.16 -9.81
N THR A 80 -12.32 10.99 -10.43
CA THR A 80 -13.63 10.55 -10.93
C THR A 80 -13.42 9.70 -12.18
N VAL A 81 -13.69 8.40 -12.06
CA VAL A 81 -13.62 7.46 -13.19
C VAL A 81 -15.02 7.07 -13.65
N PHE A 82 -15.13 6.72 -14.93
CA PHE A 82 -16.38 6.36 -15.57
C PHE A 82 -16.30 4.95 -16.14
N THR A 83 -17.30 4.13 -15.83
CA THR A 83 -17.47 2.86 -16.54
C THR A 83 -17.82 3.16 -17.99
N ARG A 84 -17.03 2.62 -18.92
CA ARG A 84 -17.29 2.79 -20.35
C ARG A 84 -18.69 2.26 -20.68
N PRO A 85 -19.61 3.11 -21.18
CA PRO A 85 -20.94 2.66 -21.58
C PRO A 85 -20.82 1.64 -22.72
N ARG A 86 -21.64 0.59 -22.69
CA ARG A 86 -21.66 -0.44 -23.75
C ARG A 86 -22.03 0.14 -25.12
N ASN A 87 -22.87 1.19 -25.12
CA ASN A 87 -23.40 1.85 -26.31
C ASN A 87 -23.26 3.38 -26.16
N ARG A 88 -23.08 4.12 -27.27
CA ARG A 88 -22.89 5.60 -27.27
C ARG A 88 -24.03 6.42 -26.64
N LYS A 89 -25.24 5.86 -26.54
CA LYS A 89 -26.42 6.51 -25.93
C LYS A 89 -26.63 6.14 -24.46
N GLY A 90 -25.77 5.28 -23.89
CA GLY A 90 -25.86 4.89 -22.49
C GLY A 90 -25.42 6.03 -21.58
N SER A 91 -26.06 6.15 -20.41
CA SER A 91 -25.59 7.04 -19.35
C SER A 91 -24.24 6.52 -18.81
N ALA A 92 -23.30 7.44 -18.55
CA ALA A 92 -22.06 7.14 -17.86
C ALA A 92 -22.22 7.46 -16.38
N TYR A 93 -21.93 6.50 -15.52
CA TYR A 93 -21.90 6.72 -14.07
C TYR A 93 -20.44 6.92 -13.63
N GLY A 94 -20.18 8.08 -13.02
CA GLY A 94 -18.88 8.45 -12.47
C GLY A 94 -18.80 8.15 -10.98
N HIS A 95 -17.68 7.64 -10.50
CA HIS A 95 -17.41 7.43 -9.08
C HIS A 95 -15.96 7.76 -8.74
N GLN A 96 -15.70 8.13 -7.48
CA GLN A 96 -14.32 8.36 -7.01
C GLN A 96 -13.57 7.03 -6.96
N SER A 97 -12.35 7.02 -7.49
CA SER A 97 -11.48 5.87 -7.49
C SER A 97 -10.01 6.26 -7.34
N MET A 98 -9.23 5.28 -6.89
CA MET A 98 -7.80 5.36 -6.75
C MET A 98 -7.13 4.45 -7.77
N THR A 99 -5.96 4.85 -8.27
CA THR A 99 -5.16 3.95 -9.10
C THR A 99 -4.64 2.78 -8.27
N ALA A 100 -4.36 1.64 -8.90
CA ALA A 100 -3.75 0.49 -8.22
C ALA A 100 -2.43 0.86 -7.51
N ALA A 101 -1.63 1.75 -8.11
CA ALA A 101 -0.42 2.28 -7.46
C ALA A 101 -0.75 3.16 -6.24
N GLY A 102 -1.80 3.98 -6.32
CA GLY A 102 -2.29 4.77 -5.18
C GLY A 102 -2.78 3.90 -4.02
N VAL A 103 -3.47 2.79 -4.31
CA VAL A 103 -3.85 1.81 -3.28
C VAL A 103 -2.61 1.17 -2.66
N ALA A 104 -1.62 0.78 -3.46
CA ALA A 104 -0.38 0.22 -2.94
C ALA A 104 0.38 1.23 -2.05
N ASP A 105 0.44 2.51 -2.43
CA ASP A 105 1.00 3.58 -1.61
C ASP A 105 0.24 3.68 -0.27
N LEU A 106 -1.10 3.72 -0.28
CA LEU A 106 -1.91 3.74 0.94
C LEU A 106 -1.56 2.57 1.88
N LEU A 107 -1.49 1.35 1.35
CA LEU A 107 -1.12 0.16 2.12
C LEU A 107 0.29 0.28 2.72
N ILE A 108 1.24 0.86 1.98
CA ILE A 108 2.62 1.09 2.47
C ILE A 108 2.61 2.11 3.61
N GLN A 109 1.88 3.22 3.48
CA GLN A 109 1.84 4.25 4.52
C GLN A 109 1.18 3.72 5.80
N LEU A 110 0.05 3.02 5.68
CA LEU A 110 -0.62 2.39 6.82
C LEU A 110 0.28 1.33 7.48
N GLN A 111 1.04 0.56 6.70
CA GLN A 111 2.03 -0.37 7.24
C GLN A 111 3.10 0.35 8.06
N ARG A 112 3.64 1.46 7.54
CA ARG A 112 4.67 2.26 8.21
C ARG A 112 4.21 2.84 9.53
N ILE A 113 2.91 3.14 9.66
CA ILE A 113 2.29 3.62 10.90
C ILE A 113 2.12 2.50 11.94
N GLY A 114 2.13 1.23 11.52
CA GLY A 114 2.04 0.06 12.40
C GLY A 114 0.76 -0.76 12.22
N PHE A 115 -0.03 -0.48 11.18
CA PHE A 115 -1.12 -1.37 10.79
C PHE A 115 -0.58 -2.61 10.06
N ARG A 116 -1.30 -3.72 10.18
CA ARG A 116 -0.96 -5.02 9.60
C ARG A 116 -1.39 -5.08 8.15
N MET A 117 -0.71 -4.32 7.30
CA MET A 117 -0.95 -4.31 5.87
C MET A 117 -0.06 -5.30 5.13
N ARG A 118 -0.53 -5.77 3.97
CA ARG A 118 0.23 -6.60 3.02
C ARG A 118 0.46 -5.86 1.70
N PRO A 119 1.18 -4.72 1.70
CA PRO A 119 1.40 -3.94 0.47
C PRO A 119 2.18 -4.71 -0.60
N HIS A 120 3.00 -5.68 -0.20
CA HIS A 120 3.82 -6.49 -1.11
C HIS A 120 2.98 -7.24 -2.16
N GLU A 121 1.74 -7.62 -1.87
CA GLU A 121 0.90 -8.34 -2.82
C GLU A 121 0.58 -7.46 -4.03
N LEU A 122 0.14 -6.22 -3.80
CA LEU A 122 -0.19 -5.27 -4.88
C LEU A 122 1.07 -4.60 -5.47
N ALA A 123 2.06 -4.28 -4.63
CA ALA A 123 3.32 -3.69 -5.08
C ALA A 123 4.08 -4.59 -6.06
N ASN A 124 4.11 -5.91 -5.81
CA ASN A 124 4.72 -6.88 -6.74
C ASN A 124 4.01 -6.95 -8.09
N LEU A 125 2.68 -6.79 -8.09
CA LEU A 125 1.90 -6.82 -9.33
C LEU A 125 2.10 -5.55 -10.16
N GLU A 126 2.29 -4.40 -9.51
CA GLU A 126 2.50 -3.12 -10.21
C GLU A 126 3.97 -2.89 -10.62
N MET A 127 4.95 -3.48 -9.93
CA MET A 127 6.38 -3.28 -10.19
C MET A 127 6.77 -3.46 -11.68
N PRO A 128 6.38 -4.54 -12.39
CA PRO A 128 6.80 -4.76 -13.77
C PRO A 128 6.28 -3.70 -14.75
N ARG A 129 5.19 -3.01 -14.41
CA ARG A 129 4.68 -1.88 -15.19
C ARG A 129 5.50 -0.64 -14.89
N ILE A 130 5.70 -0.32 -13.60
CA ILE A 130 6.41 0.87 -13.13
C ILE A 130 7.87 0.88 -13.65
N GLU A 131 8.56 -0.26 -13.65
CA GLU A 131 9.94 -0.39 -14.14
C GLU A 131 10.12 -0.06 -15.63
N LYS A 132 9.05 -0.13 -16.42
CA LYS A 132 9.09 0.17 -17.87
C LYS A 132 8.87 1.65 -18.17
N GLU A 133 8.39 2.41 -17.20
CA GLU A 133 8.05 3.81 -17.39
C GLU A 133 9.26 4.72 -17.12
N MET A 134 9.49 5.71 -17.99
CA MET A 134 10.54 6.70 -17.79
C MET A 134 10.16 7.76 -16.75
N LYS A 135 8.86 7.99 -16.56
CA LYS A 135 8.30 8.96 -15.62
C LYS A 135 7.23 8.28 -14.80
N VAL A 136 7.31 8.45 -13.49
CA VAL A 136 6.42 7.83 -12.52
C VAL A 136 5.81 8.89 -11.62
N SER A 137 4.57 8.65 -11.19
CA SER A 137 3.88 9.45 -10.18
C SER A 137 4.49 9.26 -8.79
N SER A 138 4.12 10.12 -7.83
CA SER A 138 4.58 9.98 -6.44
C SER A 138 4.20 8.63 -5.82
N ALA A 139 2.99 8.14 -6.09
CA ALA A 139 2.54 6.85 -5.57
C ALA A 139 3.36 5.70 -6.17
N GLU A 140 3.59 5.74 -7.49
CA GLU A 140 4.44 4.74 -8.17
C GLU A 140 5.89 4.79 -7.68
N LEU A 141 6.43 5.98 -7.38
CA LEU A 141 7.75 6.11 -6.79
C LEU A 141 7.81 5.48 -5.39
N THR A 142 6.78 5.69 -4.55
CA THR A 142 6.69 5.03 -3.24
C THR A 142 6.68 3.51 -3.38
N VAL A 143 5.91 2.99 -4.34
CA VAL A 143 5.83 1.54 -4.64
C VAL A 143 7.17 1.02 -5.15
N TYR A 144 7.83 1.74 -6.07
CA TYR A 144 9.13 1.36 -6.62
C TYR A 144 10.22 1.26 -5.54
N CYS A 145 10.23 2.22 -4.60
CA CYS A 145 11.19 2.27 -3.51
C CYS A 145 10.84 1.35 -2.33
N TYR A 146 9.69 0.66 -2.36
CA TYR A 146 9.27 -0.19 -1.26
C TYR A 146 10.10 -1.49 -1.22
N PRO A 147 10.72 -1.84 -0.08
CA PRO A 147 11.53 -3.04 0.02
C PRO A 147 10.64 -4.28 -0.03
N ILE A 148 10.55 -4.91 -1.19
CA ILE A 148 9.86 -6.18 -1.34
C ILE A 148 10.82 -7.29 -0.91
N PRO A 149 10.45 -8.12 0.09
CA PRO A 149 11.22 -9.32 0.39
C PRO A 149 11.16 -10.24 -0.83
N ASN A 150 12.30 -10.39 -1.50
CA ASN A 150 12.45 -11.34 -2.60
C ASN A 150 12.15 -12.75 -2.07
N THR A 151 10.98 -13.30 -2.40
CA THR A 151 10.64 -14.72 -2.14
C THR A 151 11.45 -15.69 -3.02
N LYS A 152 12.41 -15.18 -3.79
CA LYS A 152 13.48 -15.95 -4.43
C LYS A 152 14.86 -15.43 -4.02
N CYS A 153 15.16 -15.47 -2.73
CA CYS A 153 16.57 -15.51 -2.31
C CYS A 153 17.08 -16.94 -2.58
N HIS A 154 17.51 -17.22 -3.80
CA HIS A 154 18.45 -18.31 -4.03
C HIS A 154 19.69 -17.99 -3.17
N GLN A 155 19.96 -18.84 -2.18
CA GLN A 155 21.00 -18.75 -1.15
C GLN A 155 22.46 -18.66 -1.67
N SER A 156 22.73 -18.24 -2.91
CA SER A 156 24.07 -18.32 -3.50
C SER A 156 24.89 -17.02 -3.50
N ARG A 157 24.38 -15.87 -3.03
CA ARG A 157 25.14 -14.60 -3.13
C ARG A 157 25.33 -13.77 -1.86
N CYS A 158 24.95 -14.28 -0.70
CA CYS A 158 25.33 -13.66 0.58
C CYS A 158 26.39 -14.50 1.31
N ARG A 159 27.58 -14.60 0.73
CA ARG A 159 28.79 -14.82 1.54
C ARG A 159 29.53 -13.49 1.62
N PRO A 160 29.67 -12.86 2.80
CA PRO A 160 30.72 -11.86 2.96
C PRO A 160 32.07 -12.57 2.73
N LYS A 161 32.81 -12.15 1.70
CA LYS A 161 34.23 -12.47 1.58
C LYS A 161 34.93 -11.76 2.74
N ILE A 162 35.10 -12.46 3.86
CA ILE A 162 36.09 -12.09 4.86
C ILE A 162 37.43 -12.28 4.15
N THR A 163 37.94 -11.18 3.59
CA THR A 163 39.30 -11.11 3.04
C THR A 163 40.25 -11.03 4.22
N GLY A 164 41.25 -11.90 4.19
CA GLY A 164 42.05 -12.28 5.35
C GLY A 164 42.83 -11.12 5.97
N VAL A 165 42.85 -11.10 7.29
CA VAL A 165 43.93 -10.50 8.06
C VAL A 165 44.94 -11.62 8.31
N GLN A 166 45.97 -11.72 7.46
CA GLN A 166 47.20 -12.42 7.84
C GLN A 166 47.94 -11.52 8.83
N ARG A 167 47.95 -11.87 10.11
CA ARG A 167 49.00 -11.38 11.02
C ARG A 167 50.13 -12.40 10.99
N SER A 168 51.18 -11.99 10.28
CA SER A 168 52.48 -12.63 10.24
C SER A 168 53.03 -12.83 11.65
N ALA A 169 53.43 -14.06 11.95
CA ALA A 169 54.36 -14.37 13.03
C ALA A 169 55.78 -14.24 12.47
N ALA A 170 56.58 -13.30 12.99
CA ALA A 170 58.04 -13.39 13.14
C ALA A 170 58.63 -12.06 13.65
N ASP A 171 59.71 -12.20 14.43
CA ASP A 171 60.74 -11.23 14.81
C ASP A 171 60.45 -10.21 15.92
N ARG A 172 60.65 -10.63 17.18
CA ARG A 172 61.92 -10.45 17.94
C ARG A 172 61.81 -10.96 19.37
#